data_AF-G5E380-F1
#
_entry.id   AF-G5E380-F1
#
_cell.length_a   1.000
_cell.length_b   1.000
_cell.length_c   1.000
_cell.angle_alpha   90.00
_cell.angle_beta   90.00
_cell.angle_gamma   90.00
#
_symmetry.space_group_name_H-M   'P 1'
#
loop_
_entity.id
_entity.type
_entity.pdbx_description
1 polymer ?
#
loop_
_entity_poly.entity_id
_entity_poly.type
_entity_poly.pdbx_seq_one_letter_code
_entity_poly.pdbx_strand_id
1 'polypeptide(L)' 'MSEGTRNIVESMKEHGIRKVVGCMSTFLLWDMAKVPPPMIPVTEDHIRMYHILKDSGLDYVAVLPPHIAADKPF' A
#
# COMPACT_ATOMS: atom_id res chain seq x y z
N MET A 1 3.56 -7.23 -5.64
CA MET A 1 2.90 -6.93 -4.35
C MET A 1 1.39 -6.82 -4.53
N SER A 2 0.88 -6.15 -5.58
CA SER A 2 -0.58 -6.03 -5.82
C SER A 2 -1.35 -7.35 -5.87
N GLU A 3 -0.77 -8.39 -6.48
CA GLU A 3 -1.41 -9.72 -6.54
C GLU A 3 -1.60 -10.34 -5.15
N GLY A 4 -0.61 -10.18 -4.26
CA GLY A 4 -0.75 -10.59 -2.86
C GLY A 4 -1.86 -9.83 -2.14
N THR A 5 -1.98 -8.51 -2.40
CA THR A 5 -3.06 -7.69 -1.85
C THR A 5 -4.44 -8.15 -2.34
N ARG A 6 -4.58 -8.53 -3.61
CA ARG A 6 -5.83 -9.08 -4.15
C ARG A 6 -6.24 -10.35 -3.41
N ASN A 7 -5.33 -11.31 -3.29
CA ASN A 7 -5.59 -12.57 -2.60
C ASN A 7 -5.99 -12.36 -1.13
N ILE A 8 -5.33 -11.42 -0.44
CA ILE A 8 -5.67 -11.06 0.94
C ILE A 8 -7.09 -10.48 1.01
N VAL A 9 -7.43 -9.52 0.15
CA VAL A 9 -8.76 -8.89 0.14
C VAL A 9 -9.87 -9.90 -0.17
N GLU A 10 -9.66 -10.80 -1.12
CA GLU A 10 -10.61 -11.86 -1.46
C GLU A 10 -10.85 -12.79 -0.26
N SER A 11 -9.77 -13.29 0.35
CA SER A 11 -9.86 -14.14 1.54
C SER A 11 -10.53 -13.42 2.72
N MET A 12 -10.22 -12.14 2.94
CA MET A 12 -10.86 -11.33 3.97
C MET A 12 -12.38 -11.25 3.77
N LYS A 13 -12.84 -11.05 2.53
CA LYS A 13 -14.27 -11.00 2.21
C LYS A 13 -14.95 -12.35 2.47
N GLU A 14 -14.34 -13.45 2.05
CA GLU A 14 -14.85 -14.80 2.28
C GLU A 14 -15.01 -15.12 3.78
N HIS A 15 -14.12 -14.60 4.62
CA HIS A 15 -14.12 -14.86 6.06
C HIS A 15 -14.79 -13.76 6.88
N GLY A 16 -15.43 -12.76 6.23
CA GLY A 16 -16.12 -11.67 6.92
C GLY A 16 -15.21 -10.70 7.69
N ILE A 17 -13.91 -10.66 7.37
CA ILE A 17 -12.94 -9.73 7.97
C ILE A 17 -13.11 -8.36 7.31
N ARG A 18 -13.34 -7.32 8.13
CA ARG A 18 -13.70 -5.98 7.62
C ARG A 18 -12.57 -4.96 7.61
N LYS A 19 -11.55 -5.12 8.46
CA LYS A 19 -10.50 -4.11 8.69
C LYS A 19 -9.17 -4.55 8.10
N VAL A 20 -8.56 -3.69 7.27
CA VAL A 20 -7.19 -3.88 6.74
C VAL A 20 -6.37 -2.62 6.95
N VAL A 21 -5.10 -2.78 7.32
CA VAL A 21 -4.12 -1.70 7.40
C VAL A 21 -2.94 -2.09 6.51
N GLY A 22 -2.75 -1.36 5.42
CA GLY A 22 -1.73 -1.69 4.41
C GLY A 22 -0.62 -0.64 4.38
N CYS A 23 0.64 -1.08 4.49
CA CYS A 23 1.81 -0.22 4.33
C CYS A 23 2.25 -0.17 2.86
N MET A 24 2.51 1.03 2.36
CA MET A 24 3.12 1.29 1.06
C MET A 24 4.26 2.30 1.26
N SER A 25 4.21 3.46 0.61
CA SER A 25 5.26 4.47 0.70
C SER A 25 4.70 5.89 0.54
N THR A 26 5.37 6.88 1.12
CA THR A 26 5.10 8.30 0.96
C THR A 26 5.10 8.75 -0.51
N PHE A 27 5.74 8.01 -1.42
CA PHE A 27 5.74 8.33 -2.85
C PHE A 27 4.32 8.38 -3.47
N LEU A 28 3.32 7.73 -2.85
CA LEU A 28 1.91 7.85 -3.29
C LEU A 28 1.32 9.24 -3.04
N LEU A 29 1.97 10.07 -2.21
CA LEU A 29 1.60 11.46 -1.95
C LEU A 29 2.38 12.45 -2.83
N TRP A 30 3.33 11.96 -3.63
CA TRP A 30 4.21 12.78 -4.45
C TRP A 30 3.71 12.82 -5.90
N ASP A 31 4.16 13.82 -6.64
CA ASP A 31 4.10 13.78 -8.10
C ASP A 31 5.02 12.65 -8.61
N MET A 32 4.51 11.79 -9.50
CA MET A 32 5.29 10.69 -10.09
C MET A 32 6.57 11.19 -10.78
N ALA A 33 6.58 12.42 -11.31
CA ALA A 33 7.78 13.02 -11.90
C ALA A 33 8.90 13.28 -10.88
N LYS A 34 8.60 13.23 -9.57
CA LYS A 34 9.56 13.44 -8.47
C LYS A 34 10.00 12.14 -7.80
N VAL A 35 9.46 10.99 -8.22
CA VAL A 35 9.85 9.69 -7.69
C VAL A 35 11.21 9.29 -8.27
N PRO A 36 12.20 8.88 -7.44
CA PRO A 36 13.49 8.44 -7.96
C PRO A 36 13.34 7.31 -8.99
N PRO A 37 14.01 7.34 -10.16
CA PRO A 37 13.78 6.37 -11.23
C PRO A 37 13.85 4.89 -10.81
N PRO A 38 14.79 4.45 -9.94
CA PRO A 38 14.81 3.06 -9.48
C PRO A 38 13.58 2.65 -8.65
N MET A 39 12.87 3.62 -8.06
CA MET A 39 11.69 3.41 -7.22
C MET A 39 10.38 3.45 -8.02
N ILE A 40 10.40 3.82 -9.30
CA ILE A 40 9.17 3.92 -10.12
C ILE A 40 8.45 2.57 -10.21
N PRO A 41 9.09 1.44 -10.57
CA PRO A 41 8.36 0.18 -10.75
C PRO A 41 7.67 -0.31 -9.46
N VAL A 42 8.31 -0.14 -8.30
CA VAL A 42 7.71 -0.49 -7.00
C VAL A 42 6.61 0.50 -6.61
N THR A 43 6.76 1.78 -6.95
CA THR A 43 5.73 2.80 -6.69
C THR A 43 4.48 2.54 -7.53
N GLU A 44 4.62 2.14 -8.80
CA GLU A 44 3.50 1.72 -9.63
C GLU A 44 2.75 0.52 -9.04
N ASP A 45 3.47 -0.44 -8.46
CA ASP A 45 2.86 -1.58 -7.80
C ASP A 45 2.18 -1.19 -6.47
N HIS A 46 2.75 -0.26 -5.71
CA HIS A 46 2.08 0.35 -4.55
C HIS A 46 0.80 1.10 -4.94
N ILE A 47 0.78 1.79 -6.09
CA ILE A 47 -0.44 2.44 -6.60
C ILE A 47 -1.52 1.37 -6.87
N ARG A 48 -1.17 0.25 -7.51
CA ARG A 48 -2.11 -0.87 -7.70
C ARG A 48 -2.60 -1.45 -6.38
N MET A 49 -1.73 -1.66 -5.40
CA MET A 49 -2.13 -2.10 -4.06
C MET A 49 -3.10 -1.13 -3.40
N TYR A 50 -2.83 0.17 -3.46
CA TYR A 50 -3.69 1.21 -2.91
C TYR A 50 -5.09 1.16 -3.53
N HIS A 51 -5.18 1.05 -4.86
CA HIS A 51 -6.46 0.92 -5.56
C HIS A 51 -7.21 -0.35 -5.14
N ILE A 52 -6.53 -1.50 -5.04
CA ILE A 52 -7.16 -2.74 -4.57
C ILE A 52 -7.74 -2.55 -3.16
N LEU A 53 -7.00 -1.95 -2.23
CA LEU A 53 -7.49 -1.70 -0.87
C LEU A 53 -8.64 -0.68 -0.86
N LYS A 54 -8.50 0.43 -1.58
CA LYS A 54 -9.49 1.49 -1.66
C LYS A 54 -10.81 1.03 -2.27
N ASP A 55 -10.74 0.23 -3.33
CA ASP A 55 -11.90 -0.23 -4.09
C ASP A 55 -12.46 -1.55 -3.51
N SER A 56 -11.83 -2.12 -2.47
CA SER A 56 -12.25 -3.38 -1.86
C SER A 56 -13.61 -3.29 -1.15
N GLY A 57 -14.02 -2.11 -0.66
CA GLY A 57 -15.15 -1.94 0.24
C GLY A 57 -14.87 -2.33 1.70
N LEU A 58 -13.63 -2.69 2.04
CA LEU A 58 -13.18 -2.90 3.42
C LEU A 58 -12.90 -1.56 4.11
N ASP A 59 -12.93 -1.56 5.44
CA ASP A 59 -12.53 -0.41 6.26
C ASP A 59 -11.00 -0.25 6.21
N TYR A 60 -10.43 0.26 5.13
CA TYR A 60 -8.97 0.30 4.97
C TYR A 60 -8.30 1.49 5.67
N VAL A 61 -7.02 1.32 6.05
CA VAL A 61 -6.08 2.41 6.35
C VAL A 61 -4.85 2.22 5.49
N ALA A 62 -4.48 3.26 4.73
CA ALA A 62 -3.23 3.30 3.98
C ALA A 62 -2.15 3.99 4.81
N VAL A 63 -1.09 3.25 5.16
CA VAL A 63 0.08 3.77 5.87
C VAL A 63 1.15 4.07 4.82
N LEU A 64 1.51 5.35 4.67
CA LEU A 64 2.40 5.85 3.61
C LEU A 64 3.68 6.47 4.21
N PRO A 65 4.55 5.67 4.85
CA PRO A 65 5.71 6.19 5.55
C PRO A 65 6.78 6.71 4.57
N PRO A 66 7.63 7.66 5.00
CA PRO A 66 8.83 8.04 4.27
C PRO A 66 9.91 6.94 4.42
N HIS A 67 11.19 7.32 4.47
CA HIS A 67 12.26 6.38 4.77
C HIS A 67 12.01 5.67 6.11
N ILE A 68 12.07 4.34 6.10
CA ILE A 68 12.02 3.51 7.31
C ILE A 68 13.46 3.37 7.81
N ALA A 69 13.80 4.14 8.84
CA ALA A 69 15.11 4.07 9.47
C ALA A 69 15.28 2.75 10.25
N ALA A 70 16.52 2.26 10.34
CA ALA A 70 16.86 1.06 11.13
C ALA A 70 16.96 1.39 12.64
N ASP A 71 17.21 2.65 12.94
CA ASP A 71 17.38 3.25 14.24
C ASP A 71 16.00 3.56 14.85
N LYS A 72 15.80 3.12 16.10
CA LYS A 72 14.57 3.41 16.85
C LYS A 72 14.49 4.92 17.13
N PRO A 73 13.29 5.53 17.11
CA PRO A 73 13.14 6.87 17.67
C PRO A 73 13.63 6.86 19.13
N PHE A 74 14.48 7.83 19.47
CA PHE A 74 15.01 8.04 20.83
C PHE A 74 13.89 8.20 21.87
#